data_AF-A0A7S2GYN7-F1
#
_entry.id   AF-A0A7S2GYN7-F1
#
_cell.length_a   1.000
_cell.length_b   1.000
_cell.length_c   1.000
_cell.angle_alpha   90.00
_cell.angle_beta   90.00
_cell.angle_gamma   90.00
#
_symmetry.space_group_name_H-M   'P 1'
#
loop_
_entity.id
_entity.type
_entity.pdbx_description
1 polymer ?
#
loop_
_entity_poly.entity_id
_entity_poly.type
_entity_poly.pdbx_seq_one_letter_code
_entity_poly.pdbx_strand_id
1 'polypeptide(L)'
;MAAASSIDEFVESHSDAELLPSGKVRCTVTGHEVLPQIELLKAHWDGKKYRTRKAQSKYDFSAHEPWLVPHKKDPNLLFCVLTKQPVSRQPRAVEGHINGKRFKRLLQE
;
A
#
# COMPACT_ATOMS: atom_id res chain seq x y z
N MET A 1 22.62 21.42 -19.61
CA MET A 1 22.65 21.47 -18.14
C MET A 1 21.28 21.98 -17.66
N ALA A 2 20.22 21.17 -17.72
CA ALA A 2 18.83 21.63 -17.47
C ALA A 2 17.82 20.48 -17.25
N ALA A 3 18.12 19.50 -16.39
CA ALA A 3 17.17 18.40 -16.10
C ALA A 3 16.90 18.17 -14.61
N ALA A 4 17.66 18.80 -13.71
CA ALA A 4 17.57 18.54 -12.27
C ALA A 4 16.32 19.15 -11.62
N SER A 5 15.95 20.38 -12.00
CA SER A 5 14.88 21.15 -11.33
C SER A 5 13.53 20.43 -11.32
N SER A 6 13.17 19.80 -12.42
CA SER A 6 11.91 19.08 -12.58
C SER A 6 11.75 17.85 -11.66
N ILE A 7 12.85 17.17 -11.34
CA ILE A 7 12.82 15.90 -10.60
C ILE A 7 12.87 16.17 -9.11
N ASP A 8 13.71 17.10 -8.67
CA ASP A 8 13.74 17.57 -7.28
C ASP A 8 12.37 18.07 -6.85
N GLU A 9 11.70 18.89 -7.67
CA GLU A 9 10.35 19.40 -7.36
C GLU A 9 9.30 18.27 -7.28
N PHE A 10 9.44 17.24 -8.12
CA PHE A 10 8.59 16.04 -8.04
C PHE A 10 8.83 15.23 -6.77
N VAL A 11 10.09 15.12 -6.34
CA VAL A 11 10.49 14.44 -5.09
C VAL A 11 10.02 15.23 -3.88
N GLU A 12 10.13 16.56 -3.88
CA GLU A 12 9.59 17.42 -2.82
C GLU A 12 8.06 17.33 -2.72
N SER A 13 7.36 17.27 -3.86
CA SER A 13 5.91 17.08 -3.88
C SER A 13 5.47 15.68 -3.43
N HIS A 14 6.36 14.69 -3.44
CA HIS A 14 6.04 13.31 -3.09
C HIS A 14 6.98 12.79 -1.99
N SER A 15 6.50 12.82 -0.74
CA SER A 15 7.17 12.20 0.43
C SER A 15 7.60 10.75 0.24
N ASP A 16 7.01 10.07 -0.74
CA ASP A 16 7.18 8.65 -1.03
C ASP A 16 8.24 8.40 -2.14
N ALA A 17 8.88 9.47 -2.63
CA ALA A 17 9.93 9.45 -3.64
C ALA A 17 11.30 9.72 -2.99
N GLU A 18 12.30 8.93 -3.33
CA GLU A 18 13.66 9.04 -2.82
C GLU A 18 14.63 9.08 -4.01
N LEU A 19 15.46 10.12 -4.11
CA LEU A 19 16.42 10.26 -5.20
C LEU A 19 17.72 9.53 -4.83
N LEU A 20 18.09 8.51 -5.62
CA LEU A 20 19.29 7.71 -5.41
C LEU A 20 20.53 8.42 -5.98
N PRO A 21 21.73 8.18 -5.40
CA PRO A 21 22.98 8.73 -5.91
C PRO A 21 23.35 8.20 -7.31
N SER A 22 22.70 7.12 -7.77
CA SER A 22 22.79 6.62 -9.15
C SER A 22 22.03 7.46 -10.18
N GLY A 23 21.33 8.50 -9.74
CA GLY A 23 20.49 9.35 -10.58
C GLY A 23 19.10 8.77 -10.87
N LYS A 24 18.68 7.69 -10.20
CA LYS A 24 17.32 7.13 -10.31
C LYS A 24 16.43 7.60 -9.16
N VAL A 25 15.11 7.55 -9.36
CA VAL A 25 14.14 7.83 -8.29
C VAL A 25 13.53 6.52 -7.81
N ARG A 26 13.69 6.23 -6.52
CA ARG A 26 13.09 5.08 -5.84
C ARG A 26 11.76 5.49 -5.22
N CYS A 27 10.72 4.70 -5.44
CA CYS A 27 9.47 4.85 -4.71
C CYS A 27 9.52 3.98 -3.45
N THR A 28 9.42 4.59 -2.26
CA THR A 28 9.45 3.87 -0.97
C THR A 28 8.22 2.98 -0.76
N VAL A 29 7.07 3.39 -1.29
CA VAL A 29 5.79 2.65 -1.21
C VAL A 29 5.81 1.35 -2.03
N THR A 30 6.40 1.37 -3.23
CA THR A 30 6.47 0.20 -4.10
C THR A 30 7.82 -0.52 -4.07
N GLY A 31 8.85 0.11 -3.50
CA GLY A 31 10.24 -0.35 -3.53
C GLY A 31 10.86 -0.38 -4.93
N HIS A 32 10.23 0.27 -5.91
CA HIS A 32 10.63 0.19 -7.32
C HIS A 32 11.50 1.38 -7.69
N GLU A 33 12.56 1.13 -8.47
CA GLU A 33 13.41 2.16 -9.04
C GLU A 33 12.87 2.58 -10.41
N VAL A 34 12.74 3.88 -10.61
CA VAL A 34 12.27 4.50 -11.84
C VAL A 34 13.37 5.42 -12.37
N LEU A 35 13.50 5.50 -13.69
CA LEU A 35 14.41 6.42 -14.34
C LEU A 35 14.05 7.88 -13.98
N PRO A 36 15.04 8.80 -13.98
CA PRO A 36 14.85 10.24 -13.72
C PRO A 36 14.14 10.95 -14.89
N GLN A 37 13.00 10.43 -15.34
CA GLN A 37 12.20 11.01 -16.40
C GLN A 37 10.80 11.27 -15.86
N ILE A 38 10.39 12.55 -15.86
CA ILE A 38 9.08 12.98 -15.33
C ILE A 38 7.93 12.14 -15.89
N GLU A 39 7.95 11.80 -17.18
CA GLU A 39 6.88 11.02 -17.79
C GLU A 39 6.76 9.61 -17.19
N LEU A 40 7.89 8.92 -16.97
CA LEU A 40 7.91 7.62 -16.31
C LEU A 40 7.50 7.73 -14.84
N LEU A 41 7.96 8.76 -14.14
CA LEU A 41 7.58 9.02 -12.75
C LEU A 41 6.08 9.25 -12.65
N LYS A 42 5.52 10.17 -13.45
CA LYS A 42 4.08 10.40 -13.51
C LYS A 42 3.31 9.13 -13.87
N ALA A 43 3.77 8.35 -14.85
CA ALA A 43 3.12 7.09 -15.21
C ALA A 43 3.15 6.05 -14.08
N HIS A 44 4.24 5.98 -13.30
CA HIS A 44 4.35 5.07 -12.16
C HIS A 44 3.44 5.49 -11.00
N TRP A 45 3.49 6.77 -10.62
CA TRP A 45 2.69 7.35 -9.53
C TRP A 45 1.19 7.41 -9.89
N ASP A 46 0.85 7.65 -11.15
CA ASP A 46 -0.53 7.60 -11.62
C ASP A 46 -1.03 6.16 -11.82
N GLY A 47 -0.09 5.22 -11.95
CA GLY A 47 -0.35 3.81 -12.17
C GLY A 47 -1.16 3.12 -11.06
N LYS A 48 -2.00 2.17 -11.47
CA LYS A 48 -2.83 1.36 -10.57
C LYS A 48 -2.03 0.66 -9.45
N LYS A 49 -0.80 0.22 -9.76
CA LYS A 49 0.07 -0.47 -8.80
C LYS A 49 0.46 0.43 -7.62
N TYR A 50 0.91 1.65 -7.90
CA TYR A 50 1.25 2.62 -6.87
C TYR A 50 0.03 3.00 -6.04
N ARG A 51 -1.09 3.37 -6.68
CA ARG A 51 -2.33 3.73 -5.97
C ARG A 51 -2.81 2.61 -5.03
N THR A 52 -2.73 1.35 -5.47
CA THR A 52 -3.14 0.19 -4.67
C THR A 52 -2.20 -0.01 -3.47
N ARG A 53 -0.88 0.05 -3.69
CA ARG A 53 0.13 -0.08 -2.62
C ARG A 53 0.06 1.09 -1.64
N LYS A 54 -0.10 2.32 -2.13
CA LYS A 54 -0.27 3.52 -1.30
C LYS A 54 -1.52 3.42 -0.42
N ALA A 55 -2.64 2.99 -0.99
CA ALA A 55 -3.86 2.74 -0.24
C ALA A 55 -3.70 1.64 0.81
N GLN A 56 -2.89 0.60 0.54
CA GLN A 56 -2.56 -0.44 1.51
C GLN A 56 -1.66 0.08 2.64
N SER A 57 -0.59 0.82 2.32
CA SER A 57 0.34 1.34 3.32
C SER A 57 -0.29 2.38 4.24
N LYS A 58 -1.25 3.16 3.73
CA LYS A 58 -1.96 4.18 4.51
C LYS A 58 -3.08 3.58 5.39
N TYR A 59 -3.47 2.33 5.18
CA TYR A 59 -4.59 1.74 5.91
C TYR A 59 -4.12 1.14 7.23
N ASP A 60 -4.64 1.68 8.34
CA ASP A 60 -4.39 1.15 9.67
C ASP A 60 -5.17 -0.14 9.91
N PHE A 61 -4.55 -1.27 9.55
CA PHE A 61 -5.11 -2.60 9.79
C PHE A 61 -5.32 -2.90 11.29
N SER A 62 -4.58 -2.22 12.17
CA SER A 62 -4.71 -2.34 13.62
C SER A 62 -6.03 -1.79 14.17
N ALA A 63 -6.75 -0.95 13.42
CA ALA A 63 -8.07 -0.48 13.82
C ALA A 63 -9.11 -1.61 13.95
N HIS A 64 -8.83 -2.79 13.37
CA HIS A 64 -9.71 -3.95 13.38
C HIS A 64 -9.26 -5.07 14.33
N GLU A 65 -8.25 -4.80 15.15
CA GLU A 65 -7.89 -5.65 16.27
C GLU A 65 -9.02 -5.61 17.33
N PRO A 66 -9.37 -6.73 17.98
CA PRO A 66 -8.64 -7.99 18.04
C PRO A 66 -9.03 -9.04 16.97
N TRP A 67 -9.96 -8.73 16.06
CA TRP A 67 -10.48 -9.75 15.14
C TRP A 67 -9.55 -10.04 13.97
N LEU A 68 -8.92 -9.00 13.39
CA LEU A 68 -7.99 -9.13 12.27
C LEU A 68 -6.56 -8.94 12.77
N VAL A 69 -5.82 -10.03 12.87
CA VAL A 69 -4.41 -10.03 13.29
C VAL A 69 -3.50 -10.35 12.10
N PRO A 70 -2.24 -9.87 12.07
CA PRO A 70 -1.30 -10.24 11.02
C PRO A 70 -1.04 -11.74 10.96
N HIS A 71 -1.04 -12.33 9.76
CA HIS A 71 -0.81 -13.76 9.60
C HIS A 71 0.66 -14.11 9.91
N LYS A 72 0.90 -15.12 10.75
CA LYS A 72 2.26 -15.49 11.18
C LYS A 72 3.16 -15.98 10.04
N LYS A 73 2.58 -16.62 9.02
CA LYS A 73 3.34 -17.21 7.90
C LYS A 73 3.42 -16.31 6.67
N ASP A 74 2.44 -15.41 6.50
CA ASP A 74 2.24 -14.68 5.24
C ASP A 74 2.05 -13.19 5.52
N PRO A 75 3.06 -12.35 5.29
CA PRO A 75 2.99 -10.92 5.63
C PRO A 75 1.96 -10.14 4.78
N ASN A 76 1.54 -10.74 3.66
CA ASN A 76 0.53 -10.20 2.74
C ASN A 76 -0.91 -10.58 3.14
N LEU A 77 -1.08 -11.40 4.18
CA LEU A 77 -2.39 -11.86 4.65
C LEU A 77 -2.59 -11.43 6.11
N LEU A 78 -3.86 -11.20 6.45
CA LEU A 78 -4.36 -11.08 7.81
C LEU A 78 -5.10 -12.36 8.16
N PHE A 79 -5.10 -12.74 9.41
CA PHE A 79 -5.89 -13.83 9.94
C PHE A 79 -7.06 -13.27 10.74
N CYS A 80 -8.28 -13.65 10.37
CA CYS A 80 -9.45 -13.32 11.14
C CYS A 80 -9.68 -14.37 12.24
N VAL A 81 -9.56 -13.98 13.50
CA VAL A 81 -9.75 -14.85 14.66
C VAL A 81 -11.21 -15.30 14.78
N LEU A 82 -12.15 -14.42 14.44
CA LEU A 82 -13.59 -14.68 14.50
C LEU A 82 -14.03 -15.75 13.48
N THR A 83 -13.65 -15.57 12.21
CA THR A 83 -14.08 -16.44 11.11
C THR A 83 -13.12 -17.60 10.83
N LYS A 84 -11.94 -17.60 11.48
CA LYS A 84 -10.81 -18.52 11.29
C LYS A 84 -10.35 -18.62 9.84
N GLN A 85 -10.42 -17.52 9.09
CA GLN A 85 -10.02 -17.47 7.68
C GLN A 85 -8.91 -16.45 7.43
N PRO A 86 -8.02 -16.73 6.47
CA PRO A 86 -7.09 -15.73 5.96
C PRO A 86 -7.85 -14.70 5.11
N VAL A 87 -7.53 -13.42 5.31
CA VAL A 87 -8.06 -12.27 4.58
C VAL A 87 -6.88 -11.57 3.91
N SER A 88 -7.05 -11.16 2.66
CA SER A 88 -5.99 -10.42 1.96
C SER A 88 -5.71 -9.08 2.64
N ARG A 89 -4.44 -8.68 2.77
CA ARG A 89 -4.03 -7.38 3.33
C ARG A 89 -4.29 -6.24 2.35
N GLN A 90 -5.55 -6.10 1.96
CA GLN A 90 -6.05 -5.04 1.11
C GLN A 90 -7.24 -4.40 1.81
N PRO A 91 -7.32 -3.06 1.88
CA PRO A 91 -8.40 -2.38 2.58
C PRO A 91 -9.78 -2.83 2.09
N ARG A 92 -9.96 -2.91 0.77
CA ARG A 92 -11.22 -3.40 0.16
C ARG A 92 -11.60 -4.82 0.59
N ALA A 93 -10.63 -5.72 0.74
CA ALA A 93 -10.89 -7.10 1.16
C ALA A 93 -11.24 -7.18 2.65
N VAL A 94 -10.56 -6.37 3.48
CA VAL A 94 -10.82 -6.26 4.91
C VAL A 94 -12.22 -5.68 5.17
N GLU A 95 -12.56 -4.56 4.53
CA GLU A 95 -13.87 -3.93 4.65
C GLU A 95 -14.99 -4.88 4.18
N GLY A 96 -14.79 -5.56 3.05
CA GLY A 96 -15.72 -6.58 2.56
C GLY A 96 -15.88 -7.77 3.52
N HIS A 97 -14.81 -8.17 4.21
CA HIS A 97 -14.84 -9.24 5.21
C HIS A 97 -15.65 -8.83 6.45
N ILE A 98 -15.37 -7.65 7.01
CA ILE A 98 -16.04 -7.13 8.21
C ILE A 98 -17.52 -6.85 7.93
N ASN A 99 -17.82 -6.27 6.77
CA ASN A 99 -19.20 -6.01 6.37
C ASN A 99 -19.94 -7.28 5.89
N GLY A 100 -19.21 -8.39 5.73
CA GLY A 100 -19.73 -9.65 5.23
C GLY A 100 -20.72 -10.32 6.18
N LYS A 101 -21.70 -11.03 5.60
CA LYS A 101 -22.76 -11.74 6.36
C LYS A 101 -22.19 -12.71 7.40
N ARG A 102 -21.12 -13.43 7.05
CA ARG A 102 -20.48 -14.42 7.93
C ARG A 102 -19.83 -13.79 9.17
N PHE A 103 -19.13 -12.67 8.98
CA PHE A 103 -18.49 -11.95 10.08
C PHE A 103 -19.54 -11.38 11.04
N LYS A 104 -20.54 -10.68 10.51
CA LYS A 104 -21.65 -10.13 11.30
C LYS A 104 -22.41 -11.20 12.09
N ARG A 105 -22.69 -12.35 11.47
CA ARG A 105 -23.36 -13.46 12.14
C ARG A 105 -22.57 -13.95 13.35
N LEU A 106 -21.27 -14.18 13.20
CA LEU A 106 -20.40 -14.64 14.29
C LEU A 106 -20.13 -13.56 15.35
N LEU A 107 -20.31 -12.29 15.02
CA LEU A 107 -20.18 -11.19 15.97
C LEU A 107 -21.44 -11.01 16.84
N GLN A 108 -22.60 -11.46 16.35
CA GLN A 108 -23.89 -11.35 17.03
C GLN A 108 -24.25 -12.57 17.88
N GLU A 109 -23.47 -13.67 17.79
CA GLU A 109 -23.58 -14.85 18.66
C GLU A 109 -22.65 -14.73 19.87
#